data_AF-A0A7C0XP45-F1
#
_entry.id   AF-A0A7C0XP45-F1
#
_cell.length_a   1.000
_cell.length_b   1.000
_cell.length_c   1.000
_cell.angle_alpha   90.00
_cell.angle_beta   90.00
_cell.angle_gamma   90.00
#
_symmetry.space_group_name_H-M   'P 1'
#
loop_
_entity.id
_entity.type
_entity.pdbx_description
1 polymer ?
#
loop_
_entity_poly.entity_id
_entity_poly.type
_entity_poly.pdbx_seq_one_letter_code
_entity_poly.pdbx_strand_id
1 'polypeptide(L)' 'MQERRRVEEFVNKIICGRSEEVLPAIPANSVDLVVTSPPYNFGQCYANDPSGDTREWNDYFKSLNAVWEECYRVLKPG' A
#
# COMPACT_ATOMS: atom_id res chain seq x y z
N MET A 1 20.91 -14.88 1.14
CA MET A 1 19.52 -15.33 0.92
C MET A 1 18.68 -14.63 1.98
N GLN A 2 17.72 -13.80 1.60
CA GLN A 2 16.86 -13.12 2.57
C GLN A 2 15.85 -14.12 3.14
N GLU A 3 15.81 -14.24 4.46
CA GLU A 3 14.84 -15.07 5.16
C GLU A 3 13.43 -14.52 4.88
N ARG A 4 12.54 -15.37 4.34
CA ARG A 4 11.15 -14.97 4.08
C ARG A 4 10.44 -14.83 5.41
N ARG A 5 9.96 -13.62 5.71
CA ARG A 5 9.12 -13.37 6.89
C ARG A 5 7.85 -14.21 6.83
N ARG A 6 7.28 -14.50 7.99
CA ARG A 6 6.00 -15.21 8.13
C ARG A 6 4.84 -14.23 8.23
N VAL A 7 3.67 -14.55 7.66
CA VAL A 7 2.51 -13.65 7.70
C VAL A 7 2.02 -13.41 9.13
N GLU A 8 2.20 -14.41 9.99
CA GLU A 8 1.87 -14.38 11.41
C GLU A 8 2.59 -13.23 12.16
N GLU A 9 3.74 -12.77 11.68
CA GLU A 9 4.47 -11.64 12.26
C GLU A 9 3.74 -10.31 12.11
N PHE A 10 2.77 -10.23 11.19
CA PHE A 10 2.02 -9.02 10.82
C PHE A 10 0.57 -9.02 11.35
N VAL A 11 0.06 -10.17 11.83
CA VAL A 11 -1.32 -10.32 12.30
C VAL A 11 -1.55 -9.51 13.59
N ASN A 12 -2.72 -8.85 13.68
CA ASN A 12 -3.15 -8.04 14.83
C ASN A 12 -2.16 -6.89 15.18
N LYS A 13 -1.55 -6.29 14.16
CA LYS A 13 -0.63 -5.16 14.33
C LYS A 13 -1.03 -3.96 13.49
N ILE A 14 -0.74 -2.78 14.03
CA ILE A 14 -0.70 -1.53 13.27
C ILE A 14 0.75 -1.32 12.86
N ILE A 15 1.00 -1.26 11.55
CA ILE A 15 2.33 -1.06 11.01
C ILE A 15 2.41 0.37 10.48
N CYS A 16 3.19 1.22 11.15
CA CYS A 16 3.39 2.60 10.74
C CYS A 16 4.52 2.68 9.72
N GLY A 17 4.23 3.17 8.52
CA GLY A 17 5.20 3.35 7.45
C GLY A 17 4.53 3.67 6.13
N ARG A 18 5.35 3.99 5.12
CA ARG A 18 4.86 4.16 3.75
C ARG A 18 4.44 2.80 3.20
N SER A 19 3.27 2.70 2.58
CA SER A 19 2.73 1.39 2.14
C SER A 19 3.65 0.71 1.12
N GLU A 20 4.29 1.48 0.24
CA GLU A 20 5.28 0.99 -0.73
C GLU A 20 6.55 0.40 -0.08
N GLU A 21 6.85 0.73 1.17
CA GLU A 21 7.99 0.18 1.91
C GLU A 21 7.57 -1.00 2.79
N VAL A 22 6.34 -0.97 3.30
CA VAL A 22 5.81 -1.98 4.22
C VAL A 22 5.32 -3.23 3.48
N LEU A 23 4.54 -3.06 2.41
CA LEU A 23 3.93 -4.19 1.69
C LEU A 23 4.97 -5.21 1.15
N PRO A 24 6.14 -4.82 0.63
CA PRO A 24 7.18 -5.76 0.19
C PRO A 24 7.67 -6.74 1.26
N ALA A 25 7.53 -6.39 2.54
CA ALA A 25 7.92 -7.29 3.64
C ALA A 25 6.87 -8.39 3.91
N ILE A 26 5.63 -8.22 3.43
CA ILE A 26 4.53 -9.17 3.62
C ILE A 26 4.64 -10.29 2.58
N PRO A 27 4.51 -11.57 2.97
CA PRO A 27 4.60 -12.69 2.03
C PRO A 27 3.56 -12.64 0.91
N ALA A 28 3.91 -13.13 -0.27
CA ALA A 28 2.97 -13.26 -1.38
C ALA A 28 1.86 -14.29 -1.07
N ASN A 29 0.68 -14.14 -1.67
CA ASN A 29 -0.45 -15.06 -1.50
C ASN A 29 -0.80 -15.37 -0.04
N SER A 30 -0.76 -14.35 0.83
CA SER A 30 -0.92 -14.50 2.28
C SER A 30 -2.13 -13.79 2.86
N VAL A 31 -2.77 -12.87 2.12
CA VAL A 31 -3.98 -12.17 2.55
C VAL A 31 -5.19 -12.54 1.69
N ASP A 32 -6.36 -12.61 2.31
CA ASP A 32 -7.62 -12.97 1.64
C ASP A 32 -8.36 -11.75 1.06
N LEU A 33 -8.17 -10.57 1.66
CA LEU A 33 -8.82 -9.33 1.24
C LEU A 33 -7.88 -8.14 1.47
N VAL A 34 -7.84 -7.23 0.49
CA VAL A 34 -7.21 -5.92 0.61
C VAL A 34 -8.30 -4.86 0.58
N VAL A 35 -8.35 -4.01 1.60
CA VAL A 35 -9.19 -2.81 1.64
C VAL A 35 -8.26 -1.60 1.68
N THR A 36 -8.42 -0.68 0.74
CA THR A 36 -7.56 0.51 0.63
C THR A 36 -8.38 1.74 0.27
N SER A 37 -7.89 2.91 0.69
CA SER A 37 -8.43 4.23 0.39
C SER A 37 -7.26 5.15 0.06
N PRO A 38 -6.62 4.98 -1.12
CA PRO A 38 -5.52 5.85 -1.53
C PRO A 38 -5.99 7.30 -1.72
N PRO A 39 -5.08 8.30 -1.77
CA PRO A 39 -5.45 9.64 -2.22
C PRO A 39 -6.04 9.55 -3.63
N TYR A 40 -7.03 10.38 -3.95
CA TYR A 40 -7.78 10.28 -5.21
C TYR A 40 -7.38 11.33 -6.25
N ASN A 41 -6.45 12.21 -5.91
CA ASN A 41 -5.91 13.26 -6.78
C ASN A 41 -6.97 14.29 -7.22
N PHE A 42 -7.92 14.63 -6.34
CA PHE A 42 -9.02 15.57 -6.65
C PHE A 42 -8.80 16.99 -6.10
N GLY A 43 -7.62 17.28 -5.54
CA GLY A 43 -7.35 18.54 -4.85
C GLY A 43 -8.06 18.63 -3.51
N GLN A 44 -8.33 17.49 -2.86
CA GLN A 44 -8.91 17.47 -1.52
C GLN A 44 -7.86 17.91 -0.50
N CYS A 45 -8.19 18.93 0.28
CA CYS A 45 -7.41 19.32 1.45
C CYS A 45 -7.74 18.36 2.59
N TYR A 46 -6.77 17.54 2.98
CA TYR A 46 -6.86 16.72 4.18
C TYR A 46 -6.41 17.54 5.39
N ALA A 47 -6.92 17.21 6.58
CA ALA A 47 -6.81 18.07 7.77
C ALA A 47 -5.42 18.69 8.01
N ASN A 48 -4.36 17.90 7.85
CA ASN A 48 -2.97 18.31 8.13
C ASN A 48 -2.17 18.67 6.86
N ASP A 49 -2.78 18.66 5.68
CA ASP A 49 -2.13 19.02 4.42
C ASP A 49 -3.02 20.01 3.63
N PRO A 50 -2.77 21.32 3.77
CA PRO A 50 -3.51 22.34 3.06
C PRO A 50 -3.11 22.46 1.58
N SER A 51 -2.07 21.74 1.11
CA SER A 51 -1.63 21.80 -0.29
C SER A 51 -2.53 21.01 -1.25
N GLY A 52 -3.46 20.22 -0.71
CA GLY A 52 -4.33 19.34 -1.48
C GLY A 52 -3.59 18.09 -1.96
N ASP A 53 -4.34 17.04 -2.33
CA ASP A 53 -3.74 15.78 -2.81
C ASP A 53 -3.32 15.81 -4.29
N THR A 54 -3.35 16.98 -4.93
CA THR A 54 -3.03 17.14 -6.35
C THR A 54 -1.55 16.84 -6.63
N ARG A 55 -1.33 15.93 -7.56
CA ARG A 55 -0.04 15.58 -8.14
C ARG A 55 -0.17 15.52 -9.65
N GLU A 56 0.96 15.69 -10.33
CA GLU A 56 1.04 15.37 -11.75
C GLU A 56 0.56 13.93 -12.00
N TRP A 57 -0.28 13.74 -13.01
CA TRP A 57 -0.99 12.48 -13.24
C TRP A 57 -0.05 11.28 -13.37
N ASN A 58 1.07 11.45 -14.06
CA ASN A 58 2.05 10.38 -14.23
C ASN A 58 2.70 9.98 -12.90
N ASP A 59 3.00 10.95 -12.03
CA ASP A 59 3.58 10.68 -10.72
C ASP A 59 2.56 10.04 -9.76
N TYR A 60 1.30 10.47 -9.87
CA TYR A 60 0.18 9.87 -9.16
C TYR A 60 0.01 8.39 -9.53
N PHE A 61 -0.15 8.08 -10.82
CA PHE A 61 -0.32 6.70 -11.28
C PHE A 61 0.92 5.84 -11.02
N LYS A 62 2.13 6.39 -11.16
CA LYS A 62 3.36 5.69 -10.81
C LYS A 62 3.37 5.25 -9.34
N SER A 63 2.99 6.16 -8.44
CA SER A 63 2.94 5.87 -7.00
C SER A 63 1.83 4.86 -6.67
N LEU A 64 0.66 5.02 -7.30
CA LEU A 64 -0.49 4.14 -7.08
C LEU A 64 -0.21 2.72 -7.57
N ASN A 65 0.37 2.56 -8.77
CA ASN A 65 0.71 1.26 -9.33
C ASN A 65 1.73 0.52 -8.47
N ALA A 66 2.74 1.21 -7.94
CA ALA A 66 3.74 0.59 -7.05
C ALA A 66 3.09 -0.04 -5.81
N VAL A 67 2.05 0.58 -5.25
CA VAL A 67 1.29 0.02 -4.12
C VAL A 67 0.36 -1.11 -4.57
N TRP A 68 -0.33 -0.94 -5.70
CA TRP A 68 -1.28 -1.92 -6.22
C TRP A 68 -0.62 -3.23 -6.66
N GLU A 69 0.57 -3.17 -7.26
CA GLU A 69 1.36 -4.37 -7.60
C GLU A 69 1.65 -5.20 -6.36
N GLU A 70 2.01 -4.55 -5.26
CA GLU A 70 2.26 -5.23 -3.99
C GLU A 70 0.97 -5.74 -3.33
N CYS A 71 -0.13 -4.99 -3.40
CA CYS A 71 -1.45 -5.46 -2.98
C CYS A 71 -1.86 -6.74 -3.73
N TYR A 72 -1.67 -6.78 -5.05
CA TYR A 72 -1.93 -7.95 -5.86
C TYR A 72 -1.02 -9.12 -5.47
N ARG A 73 0.28 -8.87 -5.29
CA ARG A 73 1.26 -9.89 -4.89
C ARG A 73 0.89 -10.58 -3.59
N VAL A 74 0.40 -9.83 -2.59
CA VAL A 74 0.03 -10.40 -1.28
C VAL A 74 -1.30 -11.13 -1.28
N LEU A 75 -2.23 -10.81 -2.19
CA LEU A 75 -3.52 -11.48 -2.31
C LEU A 75 -3.35 -12.95 -2.72
N LYS A 76 -4.11 -13.84 -2.09
CA LYS A 76 -4.21 -15.24 -2.52
C LYS A 76 -4.89 -15.34 -3.90
N PRO A 77 -4.52 -16.34 -4.72
CA PRO A 77 -5.26 -16.64 -5.94
C PRO A 77 -6.70 -17.06 -5.58
N GLY A 78 -7.66 -16.60 -6.38
CA GLY A 78 -9.08 -16.95 -6.26
C GLY A 78 -9.45 -18.23 -6.98
#